data_AF-A0A7W9SVZ0-F1
#
_entry.id   AF-A0A7W9SVZ0-F1
#
_cell.length_a   1.000
_cell.length_b   1.000
_cell.length_c   1.000
_cell.angle_alpha   90.00
_cell.angle_beta   90.00
_cell.angle_gamma   90.00
#
_symmetry.space_group_name_H-M   'P 1'
#
loop_
_entity.id
_entity.type
_entity.pdbx_description
1 polymer ?
#
loop_
_entity_poly.entity_id
_entity_poly.type
_entity_poly.pdbx_seq_one_letter_code
_entity_poly.pdbx_strand_id
1 'polypeptide(L)'
;MSKTIFFDGDPRDGAAVASAIVGAETVVYAPPLAYVPRRTEDFDRATRGMYVLATEAAKAGVKHIVLRSTLDFFSRLPQNWHLGTNWRPRPSPELEQLGPYLMELSLQEVARATGLHVTVLRLGEQVQERDALEQALAEPSVPWRVRHLGECTTRPVSDNGKHWREVLGPVAPVASRPIEKVVVLGAGGPIGRVVADSLMERYTLRLADLHSLVDAKEQSPGAPVARPVSLPHEDAYVDVRDLGSVLAACKGCDAIINLTVVRTDPTEAFLVNALGAYNVGRAAAQLGIRRVVQTGPQLITLHGESDFLHDYHLACDAPTRPGRHLYGHSKFLGNEALRVLAEWHDLEVPNVMFNGFAQPDAVSEHGSAAMMTSWQDAARVIKCALEVPSLPSPYEEFHCVADFPHGQCRTDKAERLLGWRPQDSLEGLWRKP
;
A
#
# COMPACT_ATOMS: atom_id res chain seq x y z
N MET A 1 -19.24 25.81 34.59
CA MET A 1 -19.11 26.11 33.15
C MET A 1 -18.64 24.84 32.46
N SER A 2 -19.35 24.36 31.44
CA SER A 2 -18.90 23.21 30.66
C SER A 2 -17.52 23.55 30.05
N LYS A 3 -16.51 22.71 30.31
CA LYS A 3 -15.18 22.81 29.68
C LYS A 3 -15.17 22.30 28.24
N THR A 4 -16.32 21.88 27.71
CA THR A 4 -16.45 21.26 26.40
C THR A 4 -16.63 22.32 25.31
N ILE A 5 -15.73 22.30 24.32
CA ILE A 5 -15.82 23.11 23.10
C ILE A 5 -16.12 22.14 21.96
N PHE A 6 -17.09 22.48 21.12
CA PHE A 6 -17.45 21.69 19.94
C PHE A 6 -16.77 22.30 18.71
N PHE A 7 -16.17 21.44 17.90
CA PHE A 7 -15.58 21.78 16.62
C PHE A 7 -16.23 20.92 15.55
N ASP A 8 -16.67 21.54 14.47
CA ASP A 8 -17.07 20.84 13.25
C ASP A 8 -15.89 20.88 12.28
N GLY A 9 -15.55 19.73 11.70
CA GLY A 9 -14.35 19.60 10.89
C GLY A 9 -14.10 18.18 10.40
N ASP A 10 -13.32 18.09 9.32
CA ASP A 10 -12.93 16.82 8.74
C ASP A 10 -11.48 16.48 9.16
N PRO A 11 -11.20 15.27 9.68
CA PRO A 11 -9.83 14.86 10.04
C PRO A 11 -8.88 14.81 8.84
N ARG A 12 -9.40 14.88 7.61
CA ARG A 12 -8.64 14.97 6.38
C ARG A 12 -8.19 16.39 6.04
N ASP A 13 -8.74 17.40 6.71
CA ASP A 13 -8.34 18.80 6.60
C ASP A 13 -7.40 19.16 7.75
N GLY A 14 -6.12 19.37 7.42
CA GLY A 14 -5.09 19.70 8.41
C GLY A 14 -5.37 21.00 9.16
N ALA A 15 -6.00 22.00 8.54
CA ALA A 15 -6.32 23.26 9.21
C ALA A 15 -7.45 23.09 10.23
N ALA A 16 -8.46 22.28 9.88
CA ALA A 16 -9.54 21.91 10.79
C ALA A 16 -9.00 21.12 11.98
N VAL A 17 -8.14 20.11 11.73
CA VAL A 17 -7.50 19.32 12.80
C VAL A 17 -6.66 20.22 13.70
N ALA A 18 -5.76 21.03 13.13
CA ALA A 18 -4.87 21.89 13.89
C ALA A 18 -5.65 22.85 14.81
N SER A 19 -6.77 23.38 14.32
CA SER A 19 -7.67 24.23 15.11
C SER A 19 -8.36 23.47 16.25
N ALA A 20 -8.77 22.23 16.01
CA ALA A 20 -9.47 21.40 16.99
C ALA A 20 -8.58 20.91 18.14
N ILE A 21 -7.26 20.74 17.90
CA ILE A 21 -6.32 20.17 18.87
C ILE A 21 -5.46 21.21 19.61
N VAL A 22 -5.71 22.51 19.42
CA VAL A 22 -4.93 23.58 20.07
C VAL A 22 -4.93 23.40 21.59
N GLY A 23 -3.73 23.25 22.16
CA GLY A 23 -3.54 23.07 23.60
C GLY A 23 -3.91 21.69 24.15
N ALA A 24 -4.23 20.72 23.29
CA ALA A 24 -4.50 19.35 23.72
C ALA A 24 -3.19 18.61 24.08
N GLU A 25 -3.13 18.04 25.28
CA GLU A 25 -2.01 17.15 25.65
C GLU A 25 -2.21 15.72 25.13
N THR A 26 -3.47 15.30 25.01
CA THR A 26 -3.87 13.97 24.56
C THR A 26 -5.01 14.08 23.55
N VAL A 27 -4.96 13.28 22.49
CA VAL A 27 -6.04 13.17 21.49
C VAL A 27 -6.65 11.78 21.59
N VAL A 28 -7.97 11.72 21.77
CA VAL A 28 -8.74 10.48 21.62
C VAL A 28 -9.35 10.47 20.23
N TYR A 29 -8.97 9.51 19.40
CA TYR A 29 -9.54 9.35 18.06
C TYR A 29 -10.45 8.11 18.01
N ALA A 30 -11.76 8.36 17.89
CA ALA A 30 -12.81 7.35 17.85
C ALA A 30 -13.60 7.45 16.53
N PRO A 31 -13.09 6.86 15.43
CA PRO A 31 -13.78 6.87 14.14
C PRO A 31 -15.04 5.98 14.20
N PRO A 32 -16.08 6.27 13.37
CA PRO A 32 -17.29 5.46 13.33
C PRO A 32 -16.97 4.01 12.94
N LEU A 33 -17.61 3.05 13.63
CA LEU A 33 -17.50 1.62 13.34
C LEU A 33 -18.31 1.19 12.11
N ALA A 34 -19.45 1.84 11.89
CA ALA A 34 -20.31 1.58 10.76
C ALA A 34 -19.86 2.49 9.62
N TYR A 35 -19.01 1.96 8.74
CA TYR A 35 -18.77 2.58 7.46
C TYR A 35 -19.94 2.29 6.53
N VAL A 36 -20.31 3.24 5.67
CA VAL A 36 -21.30 2.95 4.64
C VAL A 36 -20.56 2.18 3.54
N PRO A 37 -20.97 0.94 3.19
CA PRO A 37 -20.27 0.16 2.19
C PRO A 37 -20.09 0.97 0.89
N ARG A 38 -18.87 0.94 0.35
CA ARG A 38 -18.48 1.54 -0.95
C ARG A 38 -18.35 3.08 -0.97
N ARG A 39 -18.36 3.78 0.17
CA ARG A 39 -18.11 5.23 0.16
C ARG A 39 -16.61 5.53 0.14
N THR A 40 -16.10 6.06 -0.97
CA THR A 40 -14.71 6.53 -1.14
C THR A 40 -14.22 7.39 0.03
N GLU A 41 -15.10 8.24 0.57
CA GLU A 41 -14.81 9.13 1.69
C GLU A 41 -14.42 8.40 2.98
N ASP A 42 -14.96 7.20 3.21
CA ASP A 42 -14.71 6.42 4.41
C ASP A 42 -13.31 5.78 4.38
N PHE A 43 -12.90 5.27 3.22
CA PHE A 43 -11.53 4.79 2.99
C PHE A 43 -10.51 5.93 3.15
N ASP A 44 -10.79 7.08 2.54
CA ASP A 44 -9.93 8.26 2.61
C ASP A 44 -9.84 8.83 4.04
N ARG A 45 -10.94 8.78 4.81
CA ARG A 45 -10.94 9.14 6.24
C ARG A 45 -10.07 8.19 7.06
N ALA A 46 -10.16 6.88 6.83
CA ALA A 46 -9.36 5.88 7.52
C ALA A 46 -7.86 5.93 7.13
N THR A 47 -7.53 6.41 5.94
CA THR A 47 -6.14 6.50 5.48
C THR A 47 -5.58 7.90 5.64
N ARG A 48 -5.92 8.83 4.74
CA ARG A 48 -5.47 10.22 4.78
C ARG A 48 -5.87 10.93 6.06
N GLY A 49 -7.08 10.70 6.55
CA GLY A 49 -7.56 11.35 7.79
C GLY A 49 -6.71 10.99 9.01
N MET A 50 -6.31 9.72 9.14
CA MET A 50 -5.40 9.30 10.22
C MET A 50 -4.00 9.86 10.03
N TYR A 51 -3.47 9.85 8.81
CA TYR A 51 -2.16 10.43 8.50
C TYR A 51 -2.11 11.93 8.83
N VAL A 52 -3.13 12.69 8.41
CA VAL A 52 -3.25 14.13 8.69
C VAL A 52 -3.38 14.36 10.19
N LEU A 53 -4.28 13.64 10.87
CA LEU A 53 -4.50 13.81 12.31
C LEU A 53 -3.23 13.54 13.13
N ALA A 54 -2.53 12.44 12.88
CA ALA A 54 -1.29 12.14 13.59
C ALA A 54 -0.18 13.15 13.28
N THR A 55 -0.09 13.62 12.03
CA THR A 55 0.92 14.61 11.63
C THR A 55 0.68 15.96 12.29
N GLU A 56 -0.57 16.44 12.33
CA GLU A 56 -0.91 17.69 13.00
C GLU A 56 -0.79 17.57 14.53
N ALA A 57 -1.15 16.42 15.11
CA ALA A 57 -0.92 16.14 16.52
C ALA A 57 0.56 16.23 16.90
N ALA A 58 1.45 15.64 16.10
CA ALA A 58 2.89 15.76 16.31
C ALA A 58 3.37 17.21 16.24
N LYS A 59 2.91 17.98 15.24
CA LYS A 59 3.27 19.40 15.09
C LYS A 59 2.79 20.26 16.26
N ALA A 60 1.61 19.96 16.79
CA ALA A 60 1.03 20.67 17.93
C ALA A 60 1.65 20.29 19.28
N GLY A 61 2.56 19.30 19.31
CA GLY A 61 3.19 18.83 20.55
C GLY A 61 2.27 17.99 21.43
N VAL A 62 1.24 17.36 20.84
CA VAL A 62 0.42 16.34 21.51
C VAL A 62 1.34 15.23 22.00
N LYS A 63 1.17 14.79 23.25
CA LYS A 63 2.06 13.79 23.86
C LYS A 63 1.55 12.37 23.67
N HIS A 64 0.24 12.20 23.56
CA HIS A 64 -0.39 10.88 23.54
C HIS A 64 -1.61 10.85 22.62
N ILE A 65 -1.73 9.80 21.82
CA ILE A 65 -2.94 9.49 21.05
C ILE A 65 -3.53 8.18 21.57
N VAL A 66 -4.82 8.20 21.91
CA VAL A 66 -5.61 6.99 22.17
C VAL A 66 -6.47 6.71 20.95
N LEU A 67 -6.16 5.63 20.23
CA LEU A 67 -6.91 5.20 19.05
C LEU A 67 -7.90 4.11 19.41
N ARG A 68 -9.18 4.36 19.12
CA ARG A 68 -10.21 3.30 19.13
C ARG A 68 -10.10 2.46 17.85
N SER A 69 -9.91 1.17 18.00
CA SER A 69 -9.82 0.17 16.93
C SER A 69 -10.76 -1.02 17.21
N THR A 70 -10.63 -2.12 16.48
CA THR A 70 -11.48 -3.31 16.58
C THR A 70 -10.69 -4.58 16.87
N LEU A 71 -11.29 -5.49 17.64
CA LEU A 71 -10.78 -6.83 17.85
C LEU A 71 -11.21 -7.80 16.72
N ASP A 72 -12.10 -7.37 15.82
CA ASP A 72 -12.69 -8.22 14.77
C ASP A 72 -11.70 -8.63 13.68
N PHE A 73 -10.48 -8.09 13.66
CA PHE A 73 -9.38 -8.61 12.85
C PHE A 73 -9.12 -10.11 13.06
N PHE A 74 -9.55 -10.64 14.21
CA PHE A 74 -9.37 -12.02 14.62
C PHE A 74 -10.68 -12.82 14.64
N SER A 75 -11.78 -12.26 14.14
CA SER A 75 -13.09 -12.94 14.03
C SER A 75 -12.99 -14.30 13.33
N ARG A 76 -12.15 -14.44 12.31
CA ARG A 76 -11.97 -15.71 11.61
C ARG A 76 -11.21 -16.78 12.40
N LEU A 77 -10.58 -16.44 13.53
CA LEU A 77 -9.76 -17.37 14.30
C LEU A 77 -10.63 -18.16 15.30
N PRO A 78 -10.44 -19.49 15.43
CA PRO A 78 -11.18 -20.33 16.38
C PRO A 78 -11.07 -19.83 17.82
N GLN A 79 -12.17 -19.80 18.59
CA GLN A 79 -12.23 -19.27 19.98
C GLN A 79 -11.21 -19.91 20.93
N ASN A 80 -10.93 -21.20 20.74
CA ASN A 80 -9.96 -21.96 21.53
C ASN A 80 -8.49 -21.51 21.33
N TRP A 81 -8.21 -20.61 20.39
CA TRP A 81 -6.88 -20.02 20.21
C TRP A 81 -6.67 -18.84 21.16
N HIS A 82 -5.57 -18.86 21.91
CA HIS A 82 -5.18 -17.76 22.79
C HIS A 82 -4.56 -16.61 21.98
N LEU A 83 -5.30 -15.51 21.84
CA LEU A 83 -4.87 -14.32 21.11
C LEU A 83 -4.06 -13.41 22.05
N GLY A 84 -2.82 -13.15 21.68
CA GLY A 84 -1.98 -12.14 22.32
C GLY A 84 -1.99 -10.83 21.54
N THR A 85 -1.60 -9.73 22.19
CA THR A 85 -1.54 -8.39 21.57
C THR A 85 -0.52 -8.29 20.43
N ASN A 86 0.48 -9.18 20.41
CA ASN A 86 1.50 -9.27 19.36
C ASN A 86 1.06 -10.10 18.14
N TRP A 87 -0.15 -10.69 18.15
CA TRP A 87 -0.64 -11.43 16.99
C TRP A 87 -0.89 -10.49 15.81
N ARG A 88 -0.47 -10.91 14.62
CA ARG A 88 -0.70 -10.18 13.37
C ARG A 88 -2.21 -10.11 13.07
N PRO A 89 -2.82 -8.91 12.96
CA PRO A 89 -4.19 -8.74 12.52
C PRO A 89 -4.46 -9.40 11.16
N ARG A 90 -5.68 -9.93 10.95
CA ARG A 90 -6.11 -10.57 9.70
C ARG A 90 -7.48 -10.05 9.22
N PRO A 91 -7.60 -8.73 8.97
CA PRO A 91 -8.87 -8.10 8.62
C PRO A 91 -9.48 -8.71 7.35
N SER A 92 -10.80 -8.61 7.23
CA SER A 92 -11.49 -8.72 5.95
C SER A 92 -11.13 -7.54 5.03
N PRO A 93 -11.28 -7.69 3.70
CA PRO A 93 -11.11 -6.58 2.76
C PRO A 93 -12.22 -5.52 2.86
N GLU A 94 -13.28 -5.75 3.62
CA GLU A 94 -14.35 -4.77 3.86
C GLU A 94 -13.92 -3.69 4.87
N LEU A 95 -14.42 -2.47 4.70
CA LEU A 95 -13.95 -1.26 5.39
C LEU A 95 -14.11 -1.31 6.92
N GLU A 96 -15.07 -2.08 7.41
CA GLU A 96 -15.34 -2.29 8.84
C GLU A 96 -14.13 -2.88 9.56
N GLN A 97 -13.32 -3.69 8.88
CA GLN A 97 -12.07 -4.22 9.42
C GLN A 97 -10.84 -3.62 8.73
N LEU A 98 -10.89 -3.37 7.42
CA LEU A 98 -9.76 -2.82 6.68
C LEU A 98 -9.46 -1.38 7.10
N GLY A 99 -10.47 -0.55 7.33
CA GLY A 99 -10.30 0.84 7.75
C GLY A 99 -9.51 0.97 9.06
N PRO A 100 -9.97 0.36 10.17
CA PRO A 100 -9.23 0.36 11.43
C PRO A 100 -7.83 -0.24 11.33
N TYR A 101 -7.66 -1.28 10.52
CA TYR A 101 -6.35 -1.86 10.28
C TYR A 101 -5.38 -0.87 9.61
N LEU A 102 -5.81 -0.20 8.54
CA LEU A 102 -4.99 0.81 7.85
C LEU A 102 -4.75 2.04 8.73
N MET A 103 -5.70 2.42 9.60
CA MET A 103 -5.50 3.47 10.61
C MET A 103 -4.39 3.10 11.60
N GLU A 104 -4.40 1.89 12.14
CA GLU A 104 -3.34 1.42 13.03
C GLU A 104 -1.96 1.48 12.36
N LEU A 105 -1.86 1.01 11.12
CA LEU A 105 -0.61 1.04 10.35
C LEU A 105 -0.13 2.47 10.09
N SER A 106 -1.03 3.35 9.65
CA SER A 106 -0.69 4.76 9.40
C SER A 106 -0.20 5.45 10.67
N LEU A 107 -0.93 5.28 11.78
CA LEU A 107 -0.58 5.87 13.06
C LEU A 107 0.76 5.31 13.59
N GLN A 108 1.03 4.02 13.39
CA GLN A 108 2.30 3.40 13.78
C GLN A 108 3.50 4.03 13.08
N GLU A 109 3.40 4.26 11.77
CA GLU A 109 4.48 4.86 10.99
C GLU A 109 4.70 6.33 11.34
N VAL A 110 3.62 7.10 11.54
CA VAL A 110 3.75 8.51 11.99
C VAL A 110 4.31 8.58 13.41
N ALA A 111 3.88 7.70 14.32
CA ALA A 111 4.38 7.68 15.69
C ALA A 111 5.87 7.33 15.75
N ARG A 112 6.32 6.34 14.96
CA ARG A 112 7.74 5.99 14.87
C ARG A 112 8.60 7.16 14.37
N ALA A 113 8.08 7.94 13.43
CA ALA A 113 8.76 9.08 12.82
C ALA A 113 8.52 10.43 13.51
N THR A 114 7.93 10.44 14.71
CA THR A 114 7.70 11.69 15.48
C THR A 114 7.93 11.53 16.98
N GLY A 115 7.98 10.29 17.49
CA GLY A 115 8.05 10.00 18.91
C GLY A 115 6.70 10.12 19.63
N LEU A 116 5.57 10.28 18.92
CA LEU A 116 4.25 10.25 19.53
C LEU A 116 4.04 8.96 20.31
N HIS A 117 3.56 9.06 21.55
CA HIS A 117 3.09 7.91 22.30
C HIS A 117 1.69 7.52 21.84
N VAL A 118 1.43 6.22 21.71
CA VAL A 118 0.14 5.72 21.21
C VAL A 118 -0.37 4.58 22.07
N THR A 119 -1.66 4.64 22.42
CA THR A 119 -2.43 3.50 22.95
C THR A 119 -3.54 3.14 21.96
N VAL A 120 -3.45 1.96 21.35
CA VAL A 120 -4.51 1.38 20.52
C VAL A 120 -5.40 0.49 21.37
N LEU A 121 -6.69 0.79 21.38
CA LEU A 121 -7.72 -0.01 22.04
C LEU A 121 -8.46 -0.83 21.00
N ARG A 122 -8.14 -2.11 20.86
CA ARG A 122 -8.92 -3.04 20.02
C ARG A 122 -10.09 -3.56 20.83
N LEU A 123 -11.25 -2.97 20.58
CA LEU A 123 -12.49 -3.26 21.31
C LEU A 123 -13.24 -4.41 20.64
N GLY A 124 -13.66 -5.37 21.44
CA GLY A 124 -14.60 -6.44 21.08
C GLY A 124 -15.98 -6.22 21.67
N GLU A 125 -16.80 -7.27 21.69
CA GLU A 125 -18.11 -7.28 22.33
C GLU A 125 -18.02 -7.17 23.85
N GLN A 126 -19.12 -6.71 24.45
CA GLN A 126 -19.31 -6.60 25.89
C GLN A 126 -18.31 -5.66 26.61
N VAL A 127 -17.61 -4.80 25.86
CA VAL A 127 -16.75 -3.76 26.42
C VAL A 127 -17.49 -2.43 26.51
N GLN A 128 -17.44 -1.80 27.68
CA GLN A 128 -17.83 -0.41 27.82
C GLN A 128 -16.68 0.47 27.30
N GLU A 129 -16.87 1.07 26.13
CA GLU A 129 -15.85 1.92 25.48
C GLU A 129 -15.37 3.06 26.39
N ARG A 130 -16.29 3.64 27.17
CA ARG A 130 -15.96 4.69 28.15
C ARG A 130 -14.92 4.22 29.17
N ASP A 131 -15.12 3.05 29.77
CA ASP A 131 -14.23 2.53 30.82
C ASP A 131 -12.85 2.20 30.25
N ALA A 132 -12.82 1.67 29.01
CA ALA A 132 -11.59 1.40 28.29
C ALA A 132 -10.78 2.68 28.02
N LEU A 133 -11.47 3.76 27.61
CA LEU A 133 -10.86 5.07 27.39
C LEU A 133 -10.38 5.71 28.69
N GLU A 134 -11.19 5.70 29.75
CA GLU A 134 -10.81 6.23 31.07
C GLU A 134 -9.56 5.51 31.61
N GLN A 135 -9.49 4.19 31.47
CA GLN A 135 -8.30 3.43 31.86
C GLN A 135 -7.08 3.80 31.00
N ALA A 136 -7.24 3.92 29.69
CA ALA A 136 -6.14 4.27 28.78
C ALA A 136 -5.56 5.66 29.05
N LEU A 137 -6.40 6.61 29.47
CA LEU A 137 -6.00 7.98 29.83
C LEU A 137 -5.35 8.07 31.22
N ALA A 138 -5.67 7.15 32.14
CA ALA A 138 -5.09 7.12 33.47
C ALA A 138 -3.69 6.45 33.52
N GLU A 139 -3.38 5.59 32.55
CA GLU A 139 -2.09 4.90 32.47
C GLU A 139 -0.99 5.81 31.88
N PRO A 140 0.28 5.64 32.30
CA PRO A 140 1.39 6.33 31.64
C PRO A 140 1.43 6.00 30.14
N SER A 141 1.59 7.03 29.31
CA SER A 141 1.77 6.85 27.88
C SER A 141 3.14 6.24 27.58
N VAL A 142 3.20 5.40 26.55
CA VAL A 142 4.43 4.74 26.07
C VAL A 142 4.49 4.83 24.54
N PRO A 143 5.65 4.65 23.90
CA PRO A 143 5.77 4.82 22.44
C PRO A 143 4.71 4.05 21.64
N TRP A 144 4.43 2.80 22.01
CA TRP A 144 3.37 2.02 21.38
C TRP A 144 2.79 0.99 22.34
N ARG A 145 1.47 1.03 22.56
CA ARG A 145 0.72 0.02 23.33
C ARG A 145 -0.51 -0.41 22.56
N VAL A 146 -0.77 -1.72 22.55
CA VAL A 146 -2.03 -2.28 22.06
C VAL A 146 -2.71 -3.00 23.21
N ARG A 147 -4.01 -2.77 23.41
CA ARG A 147 -4.85 -3.51 24.36
C ARG A 147 -5.96 -4.22 23.60
N HIS A 148 -6.13 -5.50 23.90
CA HIS A 148 -7.30 -6.28 23.49
C HIS A 148 -8.28 -6.27 24.65
N LEU A 149 -9.49 -5.80 24.41
CA LEU A 149 -10.54 -5.71 25.41
C LEU A 149 -11.79 -6.41 24.87
N GLY A 150 -12.38 -7.30 25.68
CA GLY A 150 -13.53 -8.10 25.29
C GLY A 150 -13.19 -9.26 24.35
N GLU A 151 -14.23 -9.79 23.69
CA GLU A 151 -14.13 -10.90 22.74
C GLU A 151 -14.48 -10.42 21.32
N CYS A 152 -13.91 -11.02 20.27
CA CYS A 152 -14.30 -10.65 18.91
C CYS A 152 -15.78 -10.99 18.67
N THR A 153 -16.48 -10.19 17.86
CA THR A 153 -17.92 -10.33 17.60
C THR A 153 -18.35 -11.73 17.16
N THR A 154 -17.55 -12.35 16.30
CA THR A 154 -17.89 -13.62 15.69
C THR A 154 -16.65 -14.48 15.55
N ARG A 155 -16.36 -15.34 16.54
CA ARG A 155 -15.32 -16.38 16.41
C ARG A 155 -15.95 -17.77 16.35
N PRO A 156 -15.51 -18.65 15.43
CA PRO A 156 -15.98 -20.02 15.42
C PRO A 156 -15.52 -20.75 16.69
N VAL A 157 -16.41 -21.52 17.31
CA VAL A 157 -16.11 -22.23 18.58
C VAL A 157 -14.98 -23.24 18.41
N SER A 158 -14.89 -23.89 17.25
CA SER A 158 -13.82 -24.85 16.91
C SER A 158 -13.34 -24.67 15.47
N ASP A 159 -12.13 -25.12 15.17
CA ASP A 159 -11.62 -25.24 13.80
C ASP A 159 -12.25 -26.41 13.03
N ASN A 160 -13.16 -27.17 13.65
CA ASN A 160 -13.75 -28.40 13.11
C ASN A 160 -12.70 -29.43 12.67
N GLY A 161 -11.54 -29.47 13.33
CA GLY A 161 -10.43 -30.37 12.97
C GLY A 161 -9.68 -29.96 11.70
N LYS A 162 -9.95 -28.77 11.15
CA LYS A 162 -9.21 -28.22 10.02
C LYS A 162 -7.76 -27.97 10.41
N HIS A 163 -6.84 -28.26 9.49
CA HIS A 163 -5.45 -27.89 9.66
C HIS A 163 -5.33 -26.35 9.72
N TRP A 164 -4.41 -25.80 10.52
CA TRP A 164 -4.28 -24.35 10.70
C TRP A 164 -4.08 -23.59 9.39
N ARG A 165 -3.47 -24.22 8.37
CA ARG A 165 -3.32 -23.65 7.02
C ARG A 165 -4.65 -23.43 6.31
N GLU A 166 -5.63 -24.29 6.54
CA GLU A 166 -6.98 -24.11 5.99
C GLU A 166 -7.74 -23.00 6.74
N VAL A 167 -7.54 -22.90 8.05
CA VAL A 167 -8.11 -21.82 8.89
C VAL A 167 -7.54 -20.46 8.48
N LEU A 168 -6.23 -20.40 8.21
CA LEU A 168 -5.50 -19.18 7.85
C LEU A 168 -5.43 -18.93 6.33
N GLY A 169 -6.01 -19.83 5.54
CA GLY A 169 -5.97 -19.78 4.08
C GLY A 169 -6.89 -18.72 3.48
N PRO A 170 -6.88 -18.59 2.15
CA PRO A 170 -7.79 -17.72 1.43
C PRO A 170 -9.25 -18.08 1.69
N VAL A 171 -10.11 -17.07 1.75
CA VAL A 171 -11.55 -17.22 2.06
C VAL A 171 -12.37 -17.39 0.78
N ALA A 172 -12.05 -16.61 -0.25
CA ALA A 172 -12.79 -16.58 -1.51
C ALA A 172 -11.80 -16.63 -2.69
N PRO A 173 -11.09 -17.77 -2.87
CA PRO A 173 -9.99 -17.89 -3.83
C PRO A 173 -10.44 -17.67 -5.28
N VAL A 174 -9.61 -16.96 -6.03
CA VAL A 174 -9.77 -16.74 -7.47
C VAL A 174 -8.89 -17.73 -8.23
N ALA A 175 -9.49 -18.48 -9.14
CA ALA A 175 -8.78 -19.49 -9.92
C ALA A 175 -7.80 -18.84 -10.92
N SER A 176 -6.65 -19.50 -11.13
CA SER A 176 -5.69 -19.13 -12.17
C SER A 176 -6.26 -19.39 -13.55
N ARG A 177 -5.82 -18.60 -14.53
CA ARG A 177 -6.15 -18.77 -15.96
C ARG A 177 -4.94 -18.43 -16.84
N PRO A 178 -4.88 -18.92 -18.08
CA PRO A 178 -3.93 -18.43 -19.06
C PRO A 178 -4.07 -16.91 -19.25
N ILE A 179 -2.95 -16.22 -19.46
CA ILE A 179 -2.94 -14.78 -19.69
C ILE A 179 -2.77 -14.53 -21.18
N GLU A 180 -3.79 -13.93 -21.82
CA GLU A 180 -3.74 -13.53 -23.23
C GLU A 180 -3.96 -12.02 -23.39
N LYS A 181 -4.88 -11.46 -22.60
CA LYS A 181 -5.19 -10.03 -22.60
C LYS A 181 -4.79 -9.36 -21.28
N VAL A 182 -4.01 -8.29 -21.36
CA VAL A 182 -3.46 -7.59 -20.19
C VAL A 182 -3.91 -6.13 -20.20
N VAL A 183 -4.48 -5.66 -19.09
CA VAL A 183 -4.71 -4.22 -18.90
C VAL A 183 -3.53 -3.58 -18.18
N VAL A 184 -3.03 -2.49 -18.72
CA VAL A 184 -1.99 -1.65 -18.10
C VAL A 184 -2.65 -0.36 -17.64
N LEU A 185 -2.78 -0.17 -16.33
CA LEU A 185 -3.33 1.04 -15.72
C LEU A 185 -2.21 2.05 -15.49
N GLY A 186 -2.43 3.33 -15.82
CA GLY A 186 -1.35 4.34 -15.81
C GLY A 186 -0.43 4.22 -17.03
N ALA A 187 -0.96 3.78 -18.16
CA ALA A 187 -0.20 3.51 -19.37
C ALA A 187 0.40 4.77 -20.03
N GLY A 188 -0.09 5.96 -19.69
CA GLY A 188 0.42 7.25 -20.16
C GLY A 188 1.77 7.64 -19.57
N GLY A 189 2.23 6.92 -18.53
CA GLY A 189 3.55 7.14 -17.93
C GLY A 189 4.71 6.50 -18.72
N PRO A 190 5.97 6.88 -18.42
CA PRO A 190 7.14 6.35 -19.10
C PRO A 190 7.31 4.84 -18.94
N ILE A 191 7.00 4.30 -17.76
CA ILE A 191 6.99 2.84 -17.52
C ILE A 191 5.92 2.17 -18.39
N GLY A 192 4.73 2.78 -18.49
CA GLY A 192 3.64 2.27 -19.31
C GLY A 192 4.07 2.10 -20.76
N ARG A 193 4.82 3.06 -21.29
CA ARG A 193 5.38 2.98 -22.64
C ARG A 193 6.32 1.78 -22.83
N VAL A 194 7.34 1.64 -21.98
CA VAL A 194 8.34 0.56 -22.14
C VAL A 194 7.78 -0.83 -21.84
N VAL A 195 6.81 -0.91 -20.91
CA VAL A 195 6.06 -2.15 -20.65
C VAL A 195 5.22 -2.53 -21.86
N ALA A 196 4.52 -1.57 -22.49
CA ALA A 196 3.77 -1.83 -23.71
C ALA A 196 4.68 -2.38 -24.82
N ASP A 197 5.80 -1.71 -25.10
CA ASP A 197 6.76 -2.14 -26.13
C ASP A 197 7.29 -3.57 -25.87
N SER A 198 7.49 -3.95 -24.60
CA SER A 198 7.98 -5.28 -24.19
C SER A 198 6.95 -6.42 -24.28
N LEU A 199 5.65 -6.08 -24.24
CA LEU A 199 4.55 -7.05 -24.12
C LEU A 199 3.68 -7.18 -25.37
N MET A 200 3.60 -6.15 -26.22
CA MET A 200 2.71 -6.12 -27.39
C MET A 200 2.91 -7.27 -28.39
N GLU A 201 4.14 -7.81 -28.50
CA GLU A 201 4.42 -8.95 -29.38
C GLU A 201 3.77 -10.27 -28.90
N ARG A 202 3.53 -10.39 -27.59
CA ARG A 202 3.05 -11.64 -26.96
C ARG A 202 1.61 -11.57 -26.47
N TYR A 203 1.16 -10.39 -26.06
CA TYR A 203 -0.13 -10.19 -25.39
C TYR A 203 -0.97 -9.16 -26.12
N THR A 204 -2.29 -9.31 -26.03
CA THR A 204 -3.20 -8.23 -26.40
C THR A 204 -3.26 -7.23 -25.25
N LEU A 205 -2.80 -6.00 -25.48
CA LEU A 205 -2.81 -4.96 -24.45
C LEU A 205 -4.05 -4.06 -24.52
N ARG A 206 -4.58 -3.74 -23.35
CA ARG A 206 -5.43 -2.56 -23.13
C ARG A 206 -4.62 -1.54 -22.34
N LEU A 207 -4.29 -0.41 -22.96
CA LEU A 207 -3.53 0.66 -22.33
C LEU A 207 -4.51 1.69 -21.76
N ALA A 208 -4.66 1.72 -20.44
CA ALA A 208 -5.64 2.56 -19.77
C ALA A 208 -4.97 3.67 -18.96
N ASP A 209 -5.44 4.90 -19.12
CA ASP A 209 -4.95 6.04 -18.36
C ASP A 209 -6.07 7.07 -18.10
N LEU A 210 -5.84 8.00 -17.16
CA LEU A 210 -6.74 9.11 -16.88
C LEU A 210 -6.71 10.13 -18.02
N HIS A 211 -5.56 10.28 -18.66
CA HIS A 211 -5.35 11.18 -19.79
C HIS A 211 -5.20 10.40 -21.10
N SER A 212 -5.57 11.03 -22.22
CA SER A 212 -5.36 10.43 -23.54
C SER A 212 -3.87 10.19 -23.80
N LEU A 213 -3.53 9.02 -24.36
CA LEU A 213 -2.14 8.72 -24.74
C LEU A 213 -1.64 9.60 -25.89
N VAL A 214 -2.55 10.21 -26.66
CA VAL A 214 -2.21 11.22 -27.69
C VAL A 214 -1.57 12.46 -27.06
N ASP A 215 -2.00 12.80 -25.84
CA ASP A 215 -1.57 14.00 -25.12
C ASP A 215 -0.35 13.72 -24.22
N ALA A 216 0.20 12.51 -24.26
CA ALA A 216 1.35 12.12 -23.45
C ALA A 216 2.57 12.98 -23.79
N LYS A 217 3.25 13.46 -22.74
CA LYS A 217 4.45 14.29 -22.85
C LYS A 217 5.60 13.66 -22.10
N GLU A 218 6.80 14.05 -22.49
CA GLU A 218 8.01 13.70 -21.77
C GLU A 218 7.94 14.25 -20.32
N GLN A 219 8.05 13.36 -19.34
CA GLN A 219 7.95 13.73 -17.92
C GLN A 219 9.26 14.26 -17.34
N SER A 220 10.38 13.85 -17.91
CA SER A 220 11.73 14.29 -17.58
C SER A 220 12.64 14.06 -18.79
N PRO A 221 13.77 14.78 -18.94
CA PRO A 221 14.68 14.59 -20.06
C PRO A 221 15.06 13.12 -20.28
N GLY A 222 14.83 12.61 -21.48
CA GLY A 222 15.08 11.23 -21.86
C GLY A 222 14.00 10.23 -21.41
N ALA A 223 12.91 10.65 -20.78
CA ALA A 223 11.86 9.72 -20.37
C ALA A 223 11.07 9.22 -21.58
N PRO A 224 10.81 7.89 -21.68
CA PRO A 224 9.91 7.35 -22.69
C PRO A 224 8.53 8.04 -22.69
N VAL A 225 8.01 8.33 -23.89
CA VAL A 225 6.70 8.96 -24.07
C VAL A 225 5.71 7.92 -24.59
N ALA A 226 4.58 7.78 -23.89
CA ALA A 226 3.48 6.91 -24.31
C ALA A 226 2.92 7.32 -25.68
N ARG A 227 2.33 6.35 -26.38
CA ARG A 227 1.74 6.57 -27.70
C ARG A 227 0.46 5.76 -27.82
N PRO A 228 -0.56 6.24 -28.57
CA PRO A 228 -1.73 5.45 -28.91
C PRO A 228 -1.35 4.15 -29.60
N VAL A 229 -2.15 3.12 -29.40
CA VAL A 229 -1.96 1.82 -30.05
C VAL A 229 -3.04 1.54 -31.09
N SER A 230 -2.75 0.59 -31.98
CA SER A 230 -3.68 0.10 -32.99
C SER A 230 -4.12 -1.33 -32.69
N LEU A 231 -5.21 -1.78 -33.31
CA LEU A 231 -5.69 -3.15 -33.17
C LEU A 231 -4.57 -4.17 -33.46
N PRO A 232 -4.49 -5.26 -32.68
CA PRO A 232 -5.48 -5.75 -31.71
C PRO A 232 -5.43 -5.07 -30.32
N HIS A 233 -4.47 -4.18 -30.08
CA HIS A 233 -4.37 -3.43 -28.84
C HIS A 233 -5.37 -2.26 -28.81
N GLU A 234 -5.72 -1.79 -27.62
CA GLU A 234 -6.70 -0.71 -27.48
C GLU A 234 -6.32 0.27 -26.37
N ASP A 235 -6.61 1.54 -26.61
CA ASP A 235 -6.55 2.59 -25.59
C ASP A 235 -7.86 2.61 -24.79
N ALA A 236 -7.77 2.91 -23.51
CA ALA A 236 -8.93 3.02 -22.62
C ALA A 236 -8.78 4.18 -21.62
N TYR A 237 -9.92 4.67 -21.14
CA TYR A 237 -9.95 5.62 -20.03
C TYR A 237 -10.06 4.86 -18.71
N VAL A 238 -9.34 5.31 -17.69
CA VAL A 238 -9.55 4.85 -16.31
C VAL A 238 -9.26 5.96 -15.29
N ASP A 239 -10.17 6.14 -14.34
CA ASP A 239 -9.92 6.84 -13.09
C ASP A 239 -9.90 5.80 -11.96
N VAL A 240 -8.71 5.50 -11.42
CA VAL A 240 -8.57 4.46 -10.39
C VAL A 240 -9.24 4.83 -9.06
N ARG A 241 -9.63 6.08 -8.87
CA ARG A 241 -10.36 6.54 -7.69
C ARG A 241 -11.81 6.02 -7.69
N ASP A 242 -12.34 5.66 -8.85
CA ASP A 242 -13.68 5.09 -9.04
C ASP A 242 -13.63 3.60 -9.38
N LEU A 243 -14.21 2.76 -8.51
CA LEU A 243 -14.25 1.32 -8.71
C LEU A 243 -14.99 0.94 -10.01
N GLY A 244 -16.03 1.68 -10.40
CA GLY A 244 -16.78 1.43 -11.63
C GLY A 244 -15.91 1.59 -12.89
N SER A 245 -15.10 2.65 -12.92
CA SER A 245 -14.11 2.92 -13.95
C SER A 245 -13.04 1.83 -14.03
N VAL A 246 -12.50 1.39 -12.90
CA VAL A 246 -11.52 0.28 -12.85
C VAL A 246 -12.14 -1.03 -13.36
N LEU A 247 -13.37 -1.35 -12.95
CA LEU A 247 -14.09 -2.53 -13.43
C LEU A 247 -14.29 -2.49 -14.95
N ALA A 248 -14.70 -1.34 -15.51
CA ALA A 248 -14.87 -1.17 -16.94
C ALA A 248 -13.55 -1.35 -17.70
N ALA A 249 -12.46 -0.74 -17.21
CA ALA A 249 -11.13 -0.87 -17.80
C ALA A 249 -10.59 -2.31 -17.73
N CYS A 250 -10.86 -3.05 -16.66
CA CYS A 250 -10.34 -4.42 -16.49
C CYS A 250 -11.20 -5.50 -17.15
N LYS A 251 -12.45 -5.21 -17.53
CA LYS A 251 -13.39 -6.21 -18.05
C LYS A 251 -12.86 -6.94 -19.28
N GLY A 252 -12.81 -8.27 -19.20
CA GLY A 252 -12.36 -9.14 -20.28
C GLY A 252 -10.83 -9.27 -20.41
N CYS A 253 -10.07 -8.76 -19.45
CA CYS A 253 -8.62 -9.00 -19.34
C CYS A 253 -8.34 -10.16 -18.36
N ASP A 254 -7.15 -10.76 -18.48
CA ASP A 254 -6.71 -11.91 -17.70
C ASP A 254 -5.69 -11.55 -16.62
N ALA A 255 -5.05 -10.38 -16.76
CA ALA A 255 -4.09 -9.83 -15.81
C ALA A 255 -4.15 -8.30 -15.78
N ILE A 256 -3.78 -7.73 -14.64
CA ILE A 256 -3.67 -6.27 -14.44
C ILE A 256 -2.21 -5.93 -14.15
N ILE A 257 -1.70 -4.88 -14.80
CA ILE A 257 -0.45 -4.21 -14.42
C ILE A 257 -0.83 -2.81 -13.94
N ASN A 258 -0.54 -2.50 -12.68
CA ASN A 258 -0.87 -1.21 -12.07
C ASN A 258 0.37 -0.30 -11.95
N LEU A 259 0.44 0.71 -12.82
CA LEU A 259 1.49 1.72 -12.87
C LEU A 259 1.02 3.08 -12.37
N THR A 260 -0.20 3.17 -11.83
CA THR A 260 -0.77 4.43 -11.37
C THR A 260 -0.02 5.00 -10.19
N VAL A 261 0.17 6.32 -10.20
CA VAL A 261 0.94 7.02 -9.17
C VAL A 261 0.61 8.51 -9.10
N VAL A 262 0.51 9.03 -7.88
CA VAL A 262 0.63 10.46 -7.58
C VAL A 262 1.63 10.64 -6.44
N ARG A 263 2.56 11.59 -6.56
CA ARG A 263 3.67 11.75 -5.60
C ARG A 263 3.51 12.94 -4.65
N THR A 264 3.05 14.06 -5.17
CA THR A 264 3.20 15.37 -4.50
C THR A 264 1.91 15.93 -3.94
N ASP A 265 0.76 15.66 -4.57
CA ASP A 265 -0.52 16.18 -4.10
C ASP A 265 -1.01 15.39 -2.87
N PRO A 266 -1.23 16.02 -1.71
CA PRO A 266 -1.59 15.31 -0.48
C PRO A 266 -2.94 14.60 -0.51
N THR A 267 -3.88 15.04 -1.35
CA THR A 267 -5.20 14.39 -1.46
C THR A 267 -5.13 13.27 -2.48
N GLU A 268 -4.67 13.61 -3.69
CA GLU A 268 -4.60 12.66 -4.80
C GLU A 268 -3.58 11.54 -4.55
N ALA A 269 -2.53 11.76 -3.75
CA ALA A 269 -1.62 10.69 -3.34
C ALA A 269 -2.37 9.56 -2.62
N PHE A 270 -3.29 9.86 -1.70
CA PHE A 270 -4.08 8.83 -1.02
C PHE A 270 -5.18 8.28 -1.92
N LEU A 271 -5.87 9.12 -2.69
CA LEU A 271 -6.94 8.67 -3.58
C LEU A 271 -6.42 7.77 -4.71
N VAL A 272 -5.24 8.06 -5.28
CA VAL A 272 -4.66 7.26 -6.36
C VAL A 272 -3.84 6.10 -5.81
N ASN A 273 -2.92 6.33 -4.87
CA ASN A 273 -2.00 5.26 -4.45
C ASN A 273 -2.63 4.28 -3.46
N ALA A 274 -3.49 4.75 -2.55
CA ALA A 274 -4.11 3.91 -1.54
C ALA A 274 -5.47 3.37 -2.00
N LEU A 275 -6.43 4.26 -2.25
CA LEU A 275 -7.75 3.87 -2.71
C LEU A 275 -7.71 3.24 -4.11
N GLY A 276 -6.90 3.78 -5.03
CA GLY A 276 -6.74 3.19 -6.36
C GLY A 276 -6.20 1.76 -6.33
N ALA A 277 -5.19 1.47 -5.50
CA ALA A 277 -4.70 0.10 -5.32
C ALA A 277 -5.77 -0.83 -4.70
N TYR A 278 -6.54 -0.34 -3.73
CA TYR A 278 -7.68 -1.07 -3.16
C TYR A 278 -8.75 -1.37 -4.24
N ASN A 279 -9.11 -0.39 -5.06
CA ASN A 279 -10.06 -0.56 -6.17
C ASN A 279 -9.55 -1.56 -7.22
N VAL A 280 -8.25 -1.54 -7.53
CA VAL A 280 -7.62 -2.52 -8.42
C VAL A 280 -7.77 -3.94 -7.88
N GLY A 281 -7.43 -4.18 -6.60
CA GLY A 281 -7.61 -5.51 -6.00
C GLY A 281 -9.08 -5.93 -5.90
N ARG A 282 -10.00 -5.00 -5.61
CA ARG A 282 -11.46 -5.25 -5.63
C ARG A 282 -11.97 -5.62 -7.02
N ALA A 283 -11.50 -4.94 -8.06
CA ALA A 283 -11.86 -5.23 -9.45
C ALA A 283 -11.28 -6.59 -9.88
N ALA A 284 -10.04 -6.90 -9.48
CA ALA A 284 -9.41 -8.18 -9.74
C ALA A 284 -10.23 -9.33 -9.14
N ALA A 285 -10.61 -9.24 -7.86
CA ALA A 285 -11.45 -10.23 -7.21
C ALA A 285 -12.84 -10.38 -7.87
N GLN A 286 -13.49 -9.27 -8.22
CA GLN A 286 -14.83 -9.29 -8.84
C GLN A 286 -14.86 -9.84 -10.27
N LEU A 287 -13.79 -9.63 -11.04
CA LEU A 287 -13.68 -10.10 -12.43
C LEU A 287 -12.97 -11.47 -12.52
N GLY A 288 -12.53 -12.01 -11.39
CA GLY A 288 -11.79 -13.27 -11.31
C GLY A 288 -10.39 -13.20 -11.91
N ILE A 289 -9.76 -12.03 -11.90
CA ILE A 289 -8.40 -11.80 -12.39
C ILE A 289 -7.43 -12.13 -11.26
N ARG A 290 -6.71 -13.25 -11.36
CA ARG A 290 -5.78 -13.70 -10.31
C ARG A 290 -4.47 -12.92 -10.32
N ARG A 291 -3.89 -12.62 -11.49
CA ARG A 291 -2.60 -11.93 -11.61
C ARG A 291 -2.77 -10.40 -11.56
N VAL A 292 -2.14 -9.77 -10.57
CA VAL A 292 -2.04 -8.29 -10.47
C VAL A 292 -0.59 -7.89 -10.24
N VAL A 293 0.11 -7.39 -11.26
CA VAL A 293 1.46 -6.83 -11.09
C VAL A 293 1.32 -5.42 -10.51
N GLN A 294 1.78 -5.23 -9.29
CA GLN A 294 1.74 -3.94 -8.59
C GLN A 294 3.11 -3.27 -8.68
N THR A 295 3.14 -1.93 -8.73
CA THR A 295 4.38 -1.15 -8.66
C THR A 295 4.36 -0.13 -7.53
N GLY A 296 5.52 0.09 -6.91
CA GLY A 296 5.65 1.06 -5.82
C GLY A 296 7.09 1.56 -5.62
N PRO A 297 7.27 2.54 -4.72
CA PRO A 297 8.59 2.94 -4.28
C PRO A 297 9.19 1.86 -3.36
N GLN A 298 10.51 1.78 -3.28
CA GLN A 298 11.16 1.14 -2.14
C GLN A 298 10.74 1.87 -0.85
N LEU A 299 10.24 1.13 0.13
CA LEU A 299 9.68 1.68 1.37
C LEU A 299 10.65 1.58 2.56
N ILE A 300 11.93 1.32 2.27
CA ILE A 300 12.97 1.03 3.26
C ILE A 300 14.10 2.07 3.27
N THR A 301 14.17 2.94 2.27
CA THR A 301 15.21 3.95 2.07
C THR A 301 14.61 5.23 1.48
N LEU A 302 13.69 5.85 2.23
CA LEU A 302 12.95 7.05 1.82
C LEU A 302 13.52 8.35 2.41
N HIS A 303 14.75 8.30 2.93
CA HIS A 303 15.44 9.38 3.63
C HIS A 303 14.65 9.91 4.84
N GLY A 304 13.96 9.00 5.54
CA GLY A 304 13.13 9.30 6.71
C GLY A 304 13.83 8.97 8.03
N GLU A 305 13.31 9.54 9.12
CA GLU A 305 13.87 9.43 10.48
C GLU A 305 13.93 8.00 11.06
N SER A 306 13.35 7.00 10.39
CA SER A 306 13.24 5.63 10.91
C SER A 306 13.43 4.54 9.84
N ASP A 307 14.05 4.90 8.71
CA ASP A 307 14.32 3.95 7.63
C ASP A 307 15.70 3.30 7.76
N PHE A 308 16.10 2.51 6.75
CA PHE A 308 17.33 1.72 6.75
C PHE A 308 18.39 2.29 5.81
N LEU A 309 18.39 3.61 5.56
CA LEU A 309 19.32 4.24 4.63
C LEU A 309 20.80 3.98 4.95
N HIS A 310 21.14 3.70 6.21
CA HIS A 310 22.51 3.45 6.65
C HIS A 310 22.87 1.95 6.75
N ASP A 311 21.94 1.07 6.44
CA ASP A 311 22.15 -0.38 6.42
C ASP A 311 22.54 -0.88 5.02
N TYR A 312 23.00 -2.13 4.97
CA TYR A 312 23.44 -2.80 3.75
C TYR A 312 22.82 -4.18 3.63
N HIS A 313 22.79 -4.72 2.41
CA HIS A 313 22.22 -6.02 2.10
C HIS A 313 20.75 -6.16 2.54
N LEU A 314 19.98 -5.08 2.39
CA LEU A 314 18.56 -5.01 2.70
C LEU A 314 17.79 -5.97 1.81
N ALA A 315 17.20 -6.99 2.44
CA ALA A 315 16.36 -7.97 1.79
C ALA A 315 14.97 -7.39 1.48
N CYS A 316 14.28 -7.97 0.48
CA CYS A 316 12.96 -7.50 0.06
C CYS A 316 11.86 -7.68 1.13
N ASP A 317 12.11 -8.46 2.17
CA ASP A 317 11.21 -8.70 3.30
C ASP A 317 11.57 -7.86 4.54
N ALA A 318 12.51 -6.92 4.41
CA ALA A 318 12.78 -5.94 5.46
C ALA A 318 11.48 -5.17 5.78
N PRO A 319 11.14 -4.97 7.07
CA PRO A 319 9.89 -4.32 7.44
C PRO A 319 9.77 -2.93 6.82
N THR A 320 8.69 -2.61 6.12
CA THR A 320 8.51 -1.29 5.51
C THR A 320 8.57 -0.15 6.54
N ARG A 321 9.14 1.00 6.14
CA ARG A 321 9.35 2.21 6.95
C ARG A 321 9.05 3.49 6.16
N PRO A 322 7.79 3.71 5.71
CA PRO A 322 7.45 4.94 5.00
C PRO A 322 7.48 6.20 5.87
N GLY A 323 7.41 6.08 7.20
CA GLY A 323 7.41 7.22 8.12
C GLY A 323 6.34 8.26 7.74
N ARG A 324 6.72 9.55 7.66
CA ARG A 324 5.83 10.64 7.21
C ARG A 324 6.02 11.01 5.73
N HIS A 325 6.75 10.23 4.94
CA HIS A 325 6.97 10.54 3.53
C HIS A 325 5.67 10.34 2.74
N LEU A 326 5.01 11.41 2.30
CA LEU A 326 3.67 11.39 1.70
C LEU A 326 3.47 10.31 0.62
N TYR A 327 4.35 10.28 -0.38
CA TYR A 327 4.27 9.31 -1.47
C TYR A 327 4.48 7.88 -0.97
N GLY A 328 5.49 7.65 -0.13
CA GLY A 328 5.79 6.35 0.44
C GLY A 328 4.67 5.83 1.35
N HIS A 329 4.12 6.71 2.18
CA HIS A 329 3.06 6.40 3.14
C HIS A 329 1.76 6.04 2.43
N SER A 330 1.36 6.81 1.41
CA SER A 330 0.16 6.50 0.63
C SER A 330 0.29 5.19 -0.17
N LYS A 331 1.46 4.93 -0.78
CA LYS A 331 1.74 3.64 -1.45
C LYS A 331 1.78 2.47 -0.48
N PHE A 332 2.37 2.65 0.71
CA PHE A 332 2.39 1.63 1.76
C PHE A 332 0.97 1.19 2.14
N LEU A 333 0.07 2.13 2.42
CA LEU A 333 -1.32 1.80 2.77
C LEU A 333 -2.07 1.12 1.63
N GLY A 334 -1.84 1.54 0.38
CA GLY A 334 -2.41 0.87 -0.80
C GLY A 334 -1.91 -0.56 -0.99
N ASN A 335 -0.61 -0.77 -0.80
CA ASN A 335 0.02 -2.08 -0.86
C ASN A 335 -0.50 -3.01 0.24
N GLU A 336 -0.69 -2.51 1.47
CA GLU A 336 -1.28 -3.29 2.56
C GLU A 336 -2.75 -3.65 2.31
N ALA A 337 -3.54 -2.72 1.74
CA ALA A 337 -4.90 -3.02 1.32
C ALA A 337 -4.94 -4.11 0.23
N LEU A 338 -4.06 -4.00 -0.77
CA LEU A 338 -3.92 -4.99 -1.83
C LEU A 338 -3.43 -6.35 -1.30
N ARG A 339 -2.52 -6.37 -0.32
CA ARG A 339 -2.06 -7.60 0.35
C ARG A 339 -3.22 -8.29 1.08
N VAL A 340 -4.07 -7.54 1.79
CA VAL A 340 -5.27 -8.11 2.45
C VAL A 340 -6.20 -8.74 1.41
N LEU A 341 -6.45 -8.06 0.29
CA LEU A 341 -7.24 -8.60 -0.82
C LEU A 341 -6.59 -9.85 -1.43
N ALA A 342 -5.28 -9.85 -1.63
CA ALA A 342 -4.55 -10.99 -2.17
C ALA A 342 -4.63 -12.21 -1.25
N GLU A 343 -4.37 -12.04 0.06
CA GLU A 343 -4.50 -13.10 1.06
C GLU A 343 -5.95 -13.61 1.18
N TRP A 344 -6.95 -12.74 1.04
CA TRP A 344 -8.36 -13.12 1.14
C TRP A 344 -8.87 -13.88 -0.09
N HIS A 345 -8.44 -13.45 -1.28
CA HIS A 345 -8.94 -13.94 -2.57
C HIS A 345 -7.95 -14.82 -3.32
N ASP A 346 -6.82 -15.19 -2.72
CA ASP A 346 -5.75 -15.94 -3.40
C ASP A 346 -5.32 -15.28 -4.72
N LEU A 347 -5.30 -13.94 -4.76
CA LEU A 347 -4.71 -13.22 -5.89
C LEU A 347 -3.20 -13.44 -5.84
N GLU A 348 -2.54 -13.34 -6.98
CA GLU A 348 -1.09 -13.43 -7.06
C GLU A 348 -0.51 -12.09 -7.49
N VAL A 349 0.04 -11.39 -6.50
CA VAL A 349 0.47 -10.00 -6.55
C VAL A 349 1.98 -9.90 -6.36
N PRO A 350 2.77 -9.98 -7.44
CA PRO A 350 4.15 -9.52 -7.41
C PRO A 350 4.16 -7.99 -7.37
N ASN A 351 4.62 -7.43 -6.25
CA ASN A 351 4.82 -5.99 -6.07
C ASN A 351 6.28 -5.64 -6.35
N VAL A 352 6.54 -5.02 -7.50
CA VAL A 352 7.89 -4.60 -7.91
C VAL A 352 8.17 -3.18 -7.43
N MET A 353 9.24 -3.03 -6.66
CA MET A 353 9.57 -1.81 -5.92
C MET A 353 10.82 -1.15 -6.50
N PHE A 354 10.69 0.13 -6.87
CA PHE A 354 11.73 0.92 -7.51
C PHE A 354 12.14 2.10 -6.61
N ASN A 355 13.38 2.59 -6.70
CA ASN A 355 13.78 3.83 -6.03
C ASN A 355 13.70 5.06 -6.95
N GLY A 356 14.13 4.88 -8.21
CA GLY A 356 14.12 5.92 -9.24
C GLY A 356 14.51 5.34 -10.59
N PHE A 357 14.34 6.13 -11.65
CA PHE A 357 14.62 5.69 -13.02
C PHE A 357 15.64 6.59 -13.72
N ALA A 358 16.53 5.97 -14.49
CA ALA A 358 17.53 6.67 -15.29
C ALA A 358 17.73 5.98 -16.63
N GLN A 359 18.27 6.72 -17.60
CA GLN A 359 18.77 6.10 -18.82
C GLN A 359 20.16 5.50 -18.58
N PRO A 360 20.55 4.42 -19.28
CA PRO A 360 21.87 3.82 -19.15
C PRO A 360 23.06 4.76 -19.38
N ASP A 361 22.88 5.80 -20.20
CA ASP A 361 23.88 6.82 -20.51
C ASP A 361 23.85 8.03 -19.56
N ALA A 362 22.95 8.03 -18.56
CA ALA A 362 22.86 9.12 -17.60
C ALA A 362 24.11 9.21 -16.72
N VAL A 363 24.59 10.44 -16.51
CA VAL A 363 25.74 10.74 -15.65
C VAL A 363 25.29 11.68 -14.54
N SER A 364 25.67 11.39 -13.30
CA SER A 364 25.37 12.27 -12.16
C SER A 364 26.59 13.13 -11.80
N GLU A 365 26.41 14.45 -11.76
CA GLU A 365 27.46 15.38 -11.28
C GLU A 365 27.69 15.23 -9.76
N HIS A 366 26.65 14.86 -9.01
CA HIS A 366 26.64 14.83 -7.55
C HIS A 366 26.84 13.42 -6.96
N GLY A 367 26.97 12.38 -7.79
CA GLY A 367 27.41 11.03 -7.37
C GLY A 367 26.50 10.31 -6.36
N SER A 368 25.19 10.49 -6.43
CA SER A 368 24.24 9.93 -5.45
C SER A 368 22.94 9.44 -6.11
N ALA A 369 23.07 8.56 -7.10
CA ALA A 369 21.93 7.86 -7.71
C ALA A 369 21.91 6.38 -7.28
N ALA A 370 22.09 6.16 -5.98
CA ALA A 370 22.03 4.85 -5.37
C ALA A 370 20.66 4.20 -5.64
N MET A 371 20.66 2.97 -6.14
CA MET A 371 19.47 2.13 -6.29
C MET A 371 18.50 2.50 -7.43
N MET A 372 18.94 3.26 -8.44
CA MET A 372 18.12 3.49 -9.65
C MET A 372 17.95 2.23 -10.51
N THR A 373 16.97 2.24 -11.41
CA THR A 373 16.73 1.18 -12.41
C THR A 373 16.59 1.81 -13.79
N SER A 374 17.02 1.14 -14.85
CA SER A 374 16.72 1.63 -16.19
C SER A 374 15.23 1.46 -16.52
N TRP A 375 14.71 2.23 -17.47
CA TRP A 375 13.33 2.03 -17.94
C TRP A 375 13.14 0.63 -18.55
N GLN A 376 14.14 0.12 -19.27
CA GLN A 376 14.12 -1.18 -19.91
C GLN A 376 14.18 -2.32 -18.88
N ASP A 377 14.98 -2.19 -17.83
CA ASP A 377 14.99 -3.16 -16.72
C ASP A 377 13.68 -3.16 -15.95
N ALA A 378 13.03 -1.99 -15.80
CA ALA A 378 11.69 -1.92 -15.23
C ALA A 378 10.67 -2.70 -16.06
N ALA A 379 10.71 -2.56 -17.40
CA ALA A 379 9.85 -3.34 -18.28
C ALA A 379 10.14 -4.85 -18.21
N ARG A 380 11.43 -5.23 -18.15
CA ARG A 380 11.86 -6.63 -18.03
C ARG A 380 11.35 -7.27 -16.73
N VAL A 381 11.50 -6.60 -15.58
CA VAL A 381 11.03 -7.17 -14.31
C VAL A 381 9.51 -7.26 -14.23
N ILE A 382 8.79 -6.27 -14.78
CA ILE A 382 7.32 -6.30 -14.86
C ILE A 382 6.85 -7.45 -15.74
N LYS A 383 7.53 -7.71 -16.86
CA LYS A 383 7.26 -8.89 -17.71
C LYS A 383 7.51 -10.20 -16.96
N CYS A 384 8.64 -10.35 -16.28
CA CYS A 384 8.92 -11.51 -15.45
C CYS A 384 7.86 -11.71 -14.35
N ALA A 385 7.41 -10.62 -13.71
CA ALA A 385 6.35 -10.64 -12.71
C ALA A 385 4.98 -11.04 -13.30
N LEU A 386 4.67 -10.64 -14.53
CA LEU A 386 3.47 -11.06 -15.25
C LEU A 386 3.52 -12.57 -15.59
N GLU A 387 4.68 -13.04 -16.03
CA GLU A 387 4.90 -14.39 -16.57
C GLU A 387 5.24 -15.45 -15.51
N VAL A 388 5.50 -15.04 -14.26
CA VAL A 388 5.88 -15.97 -13.19
C VAL A 388 4.82 -17.08 -13.02
N PRO A 389 5.19 -18.37 -13.07
CA PRO A 389 4.21 -19.45 -13.01
C PRO A 389 3.45 -19.52 -11.68
N SER A 390 4.14 -19.22 -10.57
CA SER A 390 3.58 -19.25 -9.23
C SER A 390 4.46 -18.47 -8.26
N LEU A 391 3.87 -17.96 -7.18
CA LEU A 391 4.58 -17.32 -6.08
C LEU A 391 4.40 -18.14 -4.78
N PRO A 392 5.34 -18.06 -3.83
CA PRO A 392 5.22 -18.77 -2.56
C PRO A 392 4.09 -18.23 -1.65
N SER A 393 3.67 -16.98 -1.88
CA SER A 393 2.54 -16.35 -1.19
C SER A 393 1.69 -15.54 -2.18
N PRO A 394 0.41 -15.23 -1.83
CA PRO A 394 -0.46 -14.36 -2.62
C PRO A 394 0.12 -12.97 -2.91
N TYR A 395 1.02 -12.47 -2.06
CA TYR A 395 1.62 -11.14 -2.21
C TYR A 395 3.10 -11.22 -1.90
N GLU A 396 3.94 -10.78 -2.84
CA GLU A 396 5.40 -10.84 -2.72
C GLU A 396 6.04 -9.54 -3.18
N GLU A 397 6.94 -9.00 -2.36
CA GLU A 397 7.68 -7.78 -2.67
C GLU A 397 9.06 -8.07 -3.28
N PHE A 398 9.45 -7.24 -4.23
CA PHE A 398 10.69 -7.37 -5.00
C PHE A 398 11.40 -6.02 -5.13
N HIS A 399 12.59 -5.91 -4.55
CA HIS A 399 13.49 -4.80 -4.86
C HIS A 399 14.04 -4.98 -6.28
N CYS A 400 13.83 -3.96 -7.10
CA CYS A 400 14.30 -3.92 -8.48
C CYS A 400 15.23 -2.72 -8.58
N VAL A 401 16.53 -2.98 -8.61
CA VAL A 401 17.60 -1.98 -8.69
C VAL A 401 18.66 -2.48 -9.67
N ALA A 402 19.35 -1.57 -10.34
CA ALA A 402 20.53 -1.92 -11.14
C ALA A 402 21.64 -2.51 -10.25
N ASP A 403 22.59 -3.19 -10.88
CA ASP A 403 23.73 -3.80 -10.17
C ASP A 403 24.73 -2.71 -9.77
N PHE A 404 24.56 -2.17 -8.56
CA PHE A 404 25.46 -1.17 -7.99
C PHE A 404 26.50 -1.79 -7.04
N PRO A 405 27.77 -1.36 -7.07
CA PRO A 405 28.83 -1.91 -6.21
C PRO A 405 28.59 -1.79 -4.70
N HIS A 406 27.73 -0.85 -4.26
CA HIS A 406 27.48 -0.61 -2.83
C HIS A 406 26.60 -1.69 -2.18
N GLY A 407 25.88 -2.51 -2.94
CA GLY A 407 25.15 -3.68 -2.42
C GLY A 407 24.09 -3.38 -1.34
N GLN A 408 23.54 -2.16 -1.33
CA GLN A 408 22.62 -1.71 -0.27
C GLN A 408 21.31 -2.50 -0.27
N CYS A 409 20.68 -2.68 -1.43
CA CYS A 409 19.47 -3.46 -1.61
C CYS A 409 19.77 -4.75 -2.36
N ARG A 410 19.28 -5.88 -1.85
CA ARG A 410 19.41 -7.18 -2.51
C ARG A 410 18.32 -7.39 -3.55
N THR A 411 18.68 -7.97 -4.69
CA THR A 411 17.77 -8.38 -5.78
C THR A 411 17.64 -9.91 -5.90
N ASP A 412 18.26 -10.67 -5.00
CA ASP A 412 18.35 -12.14 -5.06
C ASP A 412 16.99 -12.84 -5.00
N LYS A 413 15.99 -12.23 -4.36
CA LYS A 413 14.62 -12.73 -4.36
C LYS A 413 13.95 -12.61 -5.73
N ALA A 414 14.17 -11.49 -6.44
CA ALA A 414 13.64 -11.28 -7.79
C ALA A 414 14.29 -12.25 -8.78
N GLU A 415 15.59 -12.51 -8.63
CA GLU A 415 16.26 -13.54 -9.40
C GLU A 415 15.68 -14.93 -9.13
N ARG A 416 15.60 -15.34 -7.86
CA ARG A 416 15.17 -16.69 -7.48
C ARG A 416 13.72 -16.99 -7.87
N LEU A 417 12.81 -16.01 -7.71
CA LEU A 417 11.38 -16.24 -7.91
C LEU A 417 10.87 -15.78 -9.26
N LEU A 418 11.41 -14.71 -9.84
CA LEU A 418 10.96 -14.16 -11.12
C LEU A 418 11.91 -14.51 -12.29
N GLY A 419 13.11 -15.01 -12.00
CA GLY A 419 14.14 -15.21 -13.02
C GLY A 419 14.71 -13.89 -13.55
N TRP A 420 14.54 -12.79 -12.81
CA TRP A 420 14.98 -11.46 -13.25
C TRP A 420 16.35 -11.08 -12.67
N ARG A 421 17.23 -10.57 -13.52
CA ARG A 421 18.45 -9.85 -13.15
C ARG A 421 18.51 -8.55 -13.95
N PRO A 422 19.02 -7.44 -13.39
CA PRO A 422 19.25 -6.23 -14.16
C PRO A 422 20.23 -6.51 -15.30
N GLN A 423 19.96 -5.96 -16.48
CA GLN A 423 20.81 -6.14 -17.66
C GLN A 423 21.52 -4.85 -18.06
N ASP A 424 21.00 -3.68 -17.66
CA ASP A 424 21.61 -2.41 -18.00
C ASP A 424 22.52 -1.95 -16.85
N SER A 425 23.72 -1.47 -17.20
CA SER A 425 24.60 -0.83 -16.23
C SER A 425 24.20 0.62 -16.02
N LEU A 426 24.14 1.03 -14.76
CA LEU A 426 24.00 2.43 -14.33
C LEU A 426 25.26 2.92 -13.59
N GLU A 427 26.42 2.31 -13.85
CA GLU A 427 27.68 2.66 -13.15
C GLU A 427 28.04 4.14 -13.28
N GLY A 428 27.70 4.80 -14.41
CA GLY A 428 27.96 6.24 -14.62
C GLY A 428 27.24 7.17 -13.63
N LEU A 429 26.20 6.67 -12.95
CA LEU A 429 25.48 7.37 -11.88
C LEU A 429 26.13 7.21 -10.50
N TRP A 430 27.01 6.23 -10.37
CA TRP A 430 27.75 5.92 -9.16
C TRP A 430 29.19 6.41 -9.28
N ARG A 431 29.57 7.35 -8.43
CA ARG A 431 30.99 7.67 -8.21
C ARG A 431 31.39 7.07 -6.88
N LYS A 432 32.43 6.22 -6.89
CA LYS A 432 33.04 5.73 -5.63
C LYS A 432 33.35 6.95 -4.74
N PRO A 433 33.07 6.89 -3.43
CA PRO A 433 33.67 7.82 -2.49
C PRO A 433 35.20 7.87 -2.63
#